data_AF-A0A8C3WHI0-F1
#
_entry.id   AF-A0A8C3WHI0-F1
#
_cell.length_a   1.000
_cell.length_b   1.000
_cell.length_c   1.000
_cell.angle_alpha   90.00
_cell.angle_beta   90.00
_cell.angle_gamma   90.00
#
_symmetry.space_group_name_H-M   'P 1'
#
loop_
_entity.id
_entity.type
_entity.pdbx_description
1 polymer ?
#
loop_
_entity_poly.entity_id
_entity_poly.type
_entity_poly.pdbx_seq_one_letter_code
_entity_poly.pdbx_strand_id
1 'polypeptide(L)'
;MAVCVAVIAKENYPLYIRSVPTESELQFHYMVHTSLDVVDEKVSAMGKALVDQRELYLGLLYPTEDYKVYGYVTNSKVKFVMVVDSSNAALRDNEIRSMFRKLHNSYTDVMCNPFYTPGDRIQSRCACACRGGPAGRGSCSESK
;
A
#
# COMPACT_ATOMS: atom_id res chain seq x y z
N MET A 1 -13.59 5.66 1.57
CA MET A 1 -12.40 6.27 0.94
C MET A 1 -11.15 5.57 1.49
N ALA A 2 -10.06 5.42 0.72
CA ALA A 2 -8.80 4.87 1.25
C ALA A 2 -8.11 5.95 2.09
N VAL A 3 -7.82 5.64 3.35
CA VAL A 3 -7.37 6.59 4.38
C VAL A 3 -5.85 6.55 4.52
N CYS A 4 -5.26 5.36 4.41
CA CYS A 4 -3.81 5.19 4.46
C CYS A 4 -3.36 4.12 3.47
N VAL A 5 -2.20 4.37 2.83
CA VAL A 5 -1.51 3.40 1.99
C VAL A 5 -0.07 3.29 2.49
N ALA A 6 0.37 2.05 2.68
CA ALA A 6 1.73 1.75 3.08
C ALA A 6 2.36 0.70 2.17
N VAL A 7 3.63 0.90 1.86
CA VAL A 7 4.51 -0.06 1.18
C VAL A 7 5.64 -0.39 2.14
N ILE A 8 5.76 -1.67 2.44
CA ILE A 8 6.73 -2.21 3.39
C ILE A 8 7.62 -3.18 2.64
N ALA A 9 8.92 -3.02 2.81
CA ALA A 9 9.89 -3.90 2.19
C ALA A 9 9.91 -5.29 2.84
N LYS A 10 10.68 -6.19 2.22
CA LYS A 10 10.88 -7.55 2.72
C LYS A 10 11.49 -7.58 4.13
N GLU A 11 12.43 -6.69 4.45
CA GLU A 11 13.05 -6.59 5.78
C GLU A 11 12.21 -5.74 6.77
N ASN A 12 10.90 -5.60 6.54
CA ASN A 12 9.96 -4.91 7.44
C ASN A 12 10.26 -3.40 7.65
N TYR A 13 11.08 -2.78 6.81
CA TYR A 13 11.25 -1.34 6.81
C TYR A 13 10.17 -0.65 5.96
N PRO A 14 9.57 0.46 6.44
CA PRO A 14 8.58 1.19 5.68
C PRO A 14 9.24 1.98 4.55
N LEU A 15 8.95 1.60 3.30
CA LEU A 15 9.39 2.31 2.09
C LEU A 15 8.55 3.54 1.82
N TYR A 16 7.25 3.43 2.06
CA TYR A 16 6.29 4.50 1.83
C TYR A 16 5.14 4.35 2.82
N ILE A 17 4.78 5.44 3.52
CA ILE A 17 3.56 5.52 4.31
C ILE A 17 2.95 6.87 4.01
N ARG A 18 1.67 6.87 3.62
CA ARG A 18 0.91 8.09 3.39
C ARG A 18 -0.50 7.92 3.93
N SER A 19 -0.83 8.72 4.92
CA SER A 19 -2.19 8.95 5.38
C SER A 19 -2.77 10.20 4.72
N VAL A 20 -4.08 10.18 4.50
CA VAL A 20 -4.86 11.34 4.06
C VAL A 20 -5.12 12.29 5.24
N PRO A 21 -5.61 11.82 6.40
CA PRO A 21 -5.64 12.64 7.61
C PRO A 21 -4.24 12.75 8.24
N THR A 22 -3.81 13.98 8.49
CA THR A 22 -2.54 14.31 9.17
C THR A 22 -2.65 14.30 10.69
N GLU A 23 -3.87 14.29 11.24
CA GLU A 23 -4.12 14.29 12.68
C GLU A 23 -3.83 12.92 13.32
N SER A 24 -3.95 11.84 12.54
CA SER A 24 -3.90 10.45 13.02
C SER A 24 -2.81 9.61 12.37
N GLU A 25 -1.75 10.24 11.86
CA GLU A 25 -0.62 9.53 11.21
C GLU A 25 -0.06 8.42 12.11
N LEU A 26 0.16 8.73 13.39
CA LEU A 26 0.70 7.79 14.38
C LEU A 26 -0.19 6.55 14.54
N GLN A 27 -1.51 6.74 14.57
CA GLN A 27 -2.47 5.62 14.69
C GLN A 27 -2.40 4.71 13.46
N PHE A 28 -2.27 5.27 12.25
CA PHE A 28 -2.10 4.46 11.05
C PHE A 28 -0.75 3.76 11.00
N HIS A 29 0.31 4.37 11.52
CA HIS A 29 1.61 3.71 11.65
C HIS A 29 1.50 2.47 12.55
N TYR A 30 0.85 2.58 13.70
CA TYR A 30 0.60 1.42 14.58
C TYR A 30 -0.27 0.37 13.91
N MET A 31 -1.37 0.77 13.27
CA MET A 31 -2.29 -0.13 12.56
C MET A 31 -1.58 -0.92 11.45
N VAL A 32 -0.80 -0.24 10.62
CA VAL A 32 -0.01 -0.89 9.56
C VAL A 32 1.01 -1.83 10.18
N HIS A 33 1.68 -1.44 11.25
CA HIS A 33 2.70 -2.28 11.89
C HIS A 33 2.09 -3.57 12.47
N THR A 34 0.98 -3.49 13.21
CA THR A 34 0.29 -4.67 13.75
C THR A 34 -0.28 -5.58 12.66
N SER A 35 -0.60 -5.02 11.49
CA SER A 35 -1.08 -5.80 10.35
C SER A 35 0.00 -6.67 9.70
N LEU A 36 1.28 -6.35 9.90
CA LEU A 36 2.40 -7.11 9.31
C LEU A 36 2.50 -8.53 9.85
N ASP A 37 2.20 -8.72 11.14
CA ASP A 37 2.24 -10.05 11.77
C ASP A 37 1.21 -10.99 11.11
N VAL A 38 -0.01 -10.48 10.87
CA VAL A 38 -1.09 -11.23 10.19
C VAL A 38 -0.73 -11.52 8.73
N VAL A 39 -0.07 -10.58 8.05
CA VAL A 39 0.43 -10.77 6.69
C VAL A 39 1.46 -11.90 6.65
N ASP A 40 2.41 -11.92 7.58
CA ASP A 40 3.46 -12.92 7.62
C ASP A 40 2.94 -14.32 7.95
N GLU A 41 1.93 -14.41 8.82
CA GLU A 41 1.21 -15.66 9.08
C GLU A 41 0.49 -16.16 7.82
N LYS A 42 -0.25 -15.29 7.12
CA LYS A 42 -0.96 -15.65 5.88
C LYS A 42 -0.01 -16.06 4.76
N VAL A 43 1.11 -15.36 4.59
CA VAL A 43 2.13 -15.70 3.59
C VAL A 43 2.78 -17.05 3.91
N SER A 44 3.07 -17.31 5.19
CA SER A 44 3.62 -18.59 5.65
C SER A 44 2.64 -19.76 5.49
N ALA A 45 1.34 -19.51 5.66
CA ALA A 45 0.28 -20.50 5.40
C ALA A 45 0.12 -20.78 3.90
N MET A 46 0.19 -19.74 3.05
CA MET A 46 0.05 -19.85 1.59
C MET A 46 1.16 -20.72 0.96
N GLY A 47 2.37 -20.70 1.53
CA GLY A 47 3.49 -21.54 1.09
C GLY A 47 3.22 -23.05 1.18
N LYS A 48 2.18 -23.48 1.90
CA LYS A 48 1.80 -24.90 2.06
C LYS A 48 0.63 -25.32 1.15
N ALA A 49 -0.12 -24.36 0.57
CA ALA A 49 -1.28 -24.62 -0.28
C ALA A 49 -0.90 -24.48 -1.76
N LEU A 50 -0.63 -25.61 -2.42
CA LEU A 50 -0.12 -25.74 -3.79
C LEU A 50 -1.08 -25.31 -4.92
N VAL A 51 -2.23 -24.69 -4.65
CA VAL A 51 -3.32 -24.59 -5.66
C VAL A 51 -3.63 -23.18 -6.16
N ASP A 52 -3.17 -22.10 -5.51
CA ASP A 52 -3.33 -20.75 -6.07
C ASP A 52 -2.11 -19.85 -5.83
N GLN A 53 -0.96 -20.29 -6.36
CA GLN A 53 0.34 -19.58 -6.31
C GLN A 53 0.34 -18.21 -6.99
N ARG A 54 -0.80 -17.73 -7.50
CA ARG A 54 -0.90 -16.51 -8.32
C ARG A 54 -1.70 -15.40 -7.66
N GLU A 55 -2.44 -15.68 -6.60
CA GLU A 55 -3.20 -14.64 -5.93
C GLU A 55 -2.33 -13.85 -4.94
N LEU A 56 -1.69 -12.80 -5.47
CA LEU A 56 -0.91 -11.80 -4.72
C LEU A 56 -1.75 -11.00 -3.69
N TYR A 57 -3.08 -11.14 -3.75
CA TYR A 57 -4.03 -10.44 -2.90
C TYR A 57 -4.39 -11.29 -1.68
N LEU A 58 -4.04 -10.84 -0.48
CA LEU A 58 -4.33 -11.55 0.77
C LEU A 58 -5.77 -11.32 1.28
N GLY A 59 -6.49 -10.37 0.68
CA GLY A 59 -7.83 -9.98 1.09
C GLY A 59 -7.84 -9.04 2.29
N LEU A 60 -8.98 -9.05 2.98
CA LEU A 60 -9.13 -8.43 4.29
C LEU A 60 -8.21 -9.14 5.30
N LEU A 61 -7.40 -8.38 6.02
CA LEU A 61 -6.57 -8.89 7.11
C LEU A 61 -7.40 -8.92 8.38
N TYR A 62 -7.84 -7.75 8.82
CA TYR A 62 -8.79 -7.61 9.92
C TYR A 62 -9.64 -6.34 9.76
N PRO A 63 -10.90 -6.39 10.20
CA PRO A 63 -11.71 -5.21 10.40
C PRO A 63 -11.47 -4.61 11.79
N THR A 64 -11.48 -3.29 11.87
CA THR A 64 -11.58 -2.46 13.08
C THR A 64 -12.92 -1.72 13.04
N GLU A 65 -13.33 -1.10 14.15
CA GLU A 65 -14.60 -0.38 14.30
C GLU A 65 -14.86 0.58 13.12
N ASP A 66 -13.90 1.46 12.82
CA ASP A 66 -14.05 2.48 11.76
C ASP A 66 -13.27 2.16 10.48
N TYR A 67 -12.40 1.14 10.49
CA TYR A 67 -11.46 0.88 9.40
C TYR A 67 -11.38 -0.60 9.00
N LYS A 68 -11.13 -0.86 7.72
CA LYS A 68 -10.85 -2.17 7.15
C LYS A 68 -9.44 -2.19 6.59
N VAL A 69 -8.62 -3.14 7.02
CA VAL A 69 -7.23 -3.27 6.59
C VAL A 69 -7.12 -4.39 5.56
N TYR A 70 -6.62 -4.04 4.38
CA TYR A 70 -6.39 -4.97 3.27
C TYR A 70 -4.90 -5.18 3.03
N GLY A 71 -4.54 -6.40 2.69
CA GLY A 71 -3.16 -6.81 2.42
C GLY A 71 -2.97 -7.30 0.98
N TYR A 72 -1.82 -6.96 0.40
CA TYR A 72 -1.37 -7.46 -0.89
C TYR A 72 0.14 -7.70 -0.83
N VAL A 73 0.60 -8.86 -1.26
CA VAL A 73 2.01 -9.24 -1.19
C VAL A 73 2.49 -9.60 -2.59
N THR A 74 3.61 -9.04 -2.97
CA THR A 74 4.23 -9.30 -4.26
C THR A 74 5.17 -10.50 -4.22
N ASN A 75 5.53 -11.01 -5.40
CA ASN A 75 6.53 -12.08 -5.54
C ASN A 75 7.88 -11.72 -4.89
N SER A 76 8.25 -10.44 -4.90
CA SER A 76 9.47 -9.92 -4.27
C SER A 76 9.38 -9.80 -2.74
N LYS A 77 8.29 -10.30 -2.13
CA LYS A 77 7.97 -10.20 -0.70
C LYS A 77 7.84 -8.76 -0.19
N VAL A 78 7.56 -7.81 -1.09
CA VAL A 78 7.15 -6.46 -0.72
C VAL A 78 5.66 -6.50 -0.36
N LYS A 79 5.33 -5.93 0.79
CA LYS A 79 4.01 -5.97 1.40
C LYS A 79 3.34 -4.62 1.21
N PHE A 80 2.15 -4.63 0.63
CA PHE A 80 1.30 -3.47 0.43
C PHE A 80 0.13 -3.58 1.40
N VAL A 81 -0.06 -2.52 2.20
CA VAL A 81 -1.16 -2.43 3.15
C VAL A 81 -2.00 -1.22 2.81
N MET A 82 -3.32 -1.39 2.77
CA MET A 82 -4.27 -0.32 2.53
C MET A 82 -5.32 -0.31 3.61
N VAL A 83 -5.51 0.86 4.23
CA VAL A 83 -6.55 1.10 5.23
C VAL A 83 -7.69 1.86 4.57
N VAL A 84 -8.90 1.30 4.65
CA VAL A 84 -10.12 1.83 4.04
C VAL A 84 -11.14 2.10 5.14
N ASP A 85 -11.87 3.19 5.03
CA ASP A 85 -12.95 3.52 5.97
C ASP A 85 -14.13 2.53 5.84
N SER A 86 -14.59 1.99 6.97
CA SER A 86 -15.69 1.03 7.09
C SER A 86 -17.05 1.58 6.61
N SER A 87 -17.24 2.90 6.64
CA SER A 87 -18.46 3.58 6.17
C SER A 87 -18.76 3.36 4.69
N ASN A 88 -17.76 2.95 3.91
CA ASN A 88 -17.89 2.69 2.49
C ASN A 88 -18.12 1.20 2.21
N ALA A 89 -19.31 0.70 2.54
CA ALA A 89 -19.72 -0.69 2.28
C ALA A 89 -19.80 -1.07 0.78
N ALA A 90 -19.63 -0.12 -0.14
CA ALA A 90 -19.74 -0.32 -1.58
C ALA A 90 -18.44 -0.71 -2.30
N LEU A 91 -17.28 -0.61 -1.62
CA LEU A 91 -16.00 -0.99 -2.23
C LEU A 91 -15.92 -2.52 -2.36
N ARG A 92 -16.26 -3.03 -3.54
CA ARG A 92 -16.14 -4.46 -3.87
C ARG A 92 -14.66 -4.84 -3.93
N ASP A 93 -14.32 -6.07 -3.55
CA ASP A 93 -12.97 -6.64 -3.66
C ASP A 93 -12.32 -6.44 -5.04
N ASN A 94 -13.13 -6.40 -6.11
CA ASN A 94 -12.65 -6.14 -7.47
C ASN A 94 -12.03 -4.75 -7.64
N GLU A 95 -12.56 -3.72 -6.97
CA GLU A 95 -12.01 -2.37 -7.00
C GLU A 95 -10.72 -2.31 -6.19
N ILE A 96 -10.70 -2.94 -5.02
CA ILE A 96 -9.52 -3.03 -4.13
C ILE A 96 -8.38 -3.73 -4.85
N ARG A 97 -8.64 -4.88 -5.47
CA ARG A 97 -7.67 -5.58 -6.34
C ARG A 97 -7.16 -4.68 -7.47
N SER A 98 -8.04 -3.87 -8.07
CA SER A 98 -7.65 -2.94 -9.13
C SER A 98 -6.79 -1.79 -8.62
N MET A 99 -7.05 -1.27 -7.42
CA MET A 99 -6.18 -0.28 -6.77
C MET A 99 -4.81 -0.85 -6.44
N PHE A 100 -4.73 -2.07 -5.89
CA PHE A 100 -3.46 -2.74 -5.64
C PHE A 100 -2.67 -2.98 -6.93
N ARG A 101 -3.31 -3.39 -8.02
CA ARG A 101 -2.65 -3.49 -9.33
C ARG A 101 -2.07 -2.16 -9.81
N LYS A 102 -2.80 -1.05 -9.65
CA LYS A 102 -2.30 0.28 -10.00
C LYS A 102 -1.11 0.70 -9.13
N LEU A 103 -1.17 0.44 -7.81
CA LEU A 103 -0.06 0.70 -6.89
C LEU A 103 1.17 -0.15 -7.23
N HIS A 104 0.97 -1.41 -7.59
CA HIS A 104 2.05 -2.30 -7.99
C HIS A 104 2.74 -1.83 -9.26
N ASN A 105 1.98 -1.38 -10.28
CA ASN A 105 2.54 -0.82 -11.49
C ASN A 105 3.34 0.45 -11.19
N SER A 106 2.78 1.39 -10.41
CA SER A 106 3.50 2.61 -10.03
C SER A 106 4.75 2.34 -9.19
N TYR A 107 4.72 1.32 -8.32
CA TYR A 107 5.90 0.86 -7.58
C TYR A 107 6.96 0.28 -8.53
N THR A 108 6.54 -0.50 -9.51
CA THR A 108 7.43 -1.08 -10.54
C THR A 108 8.10 0.02 -11.36
N ASP A 109 7.36 1.06 -11.76
CA ASP A 109 7.93 2.20 -12.50
C ASP A 109 9.04 2.91 -11.72
N VAL A 110 8.86 3.08 -10.40
CA VAL A 110 9.89 3.66 -9.52
C VAL A 110 11.10 2.73 -9.40
N MET A 111 10.87 1.42 -9.26
CA MET A 111 11.94 0.43 -9.14
C MET A 111 12.72 0.23 -10.44
N CYS A 112 12.08 0.46 -11.59
CA CYS A 112 12.72 0.43 -12.90
C CYS A 112 13.51 1.71 -13.23
N ASN A 113 13.53 2.70 -12.33
CA ASN A 113 14.34 3.89 -12.50
C ASN A 113 15.82 3.58 -12.20
N PRO A 114 16.75 3.76 -13.16
CA PRO A 114 18.17 3.47 -12.97
C PRO A 114 18.85 4.34 -11.89
N PHE A 115 18.23 5.46 -11.49
CA PHE A 115 18.72 6.31 -10.40
C PHE A 115 18.14 5.96 -9.04
N TYR A 116 17.22 4.99 -8.97
CA TYR A 116 16.61 4.59 -7.72
C TYR A 116 17.45 3.52 -7.02
N THR A 117 17.91 3.86 -5.82
CA THR A 117 18.66 2.99 -4.92
C THR A 117 17.69 2.12 -4.09
N PRO A 118 17.76 0.79 -4.20
CA PRO A 118 16.87 -0.09 -3.47
C PRO A 118 17.13 0.04 -1.96
N GLY A 119 16.09 0.47 -1.23
CA GLY A 119 16.16 0.72 0.21
C GLY A 119 15.83 2.16 0.61
N ASP A 120 15.91 3.10 -0.34
CA ASP A 120 15.53 4.47 -0.05
C ASP A 120 14.02 4.66 0.03
N ARG A 121 13.59 5.51 0.98
CA ARG A 121 12.18 5.85 1.13
C ARG A 121 11.68 6.54 -0.15
N ILE A 122 10.56 6.05 -0.68
CA ILE A 122 9.98 6.59 -1.90
C ILE A 122 9.35 7.95 -1.57
N GLN A 123 10.10 9.03 -1.77
CA GLN A 123 9.61 10.40 -1.60
C GLN A 123 9.09 10.95 -2.94
N SER A 124 7.97 10.41 -3.45
CA SER A 124 7.37 10.98 -4.64
C SER A 124 6.42 12.13 -4.28
N ARG A 125 6.78 13.36 -4.66
CA ARG A 125 5.84 14.52 -4.65
C ARG A 125 4.65 14.28 -5.58
N CYS A 126 4.81 13.44 -6.61
CA CYS A 126 3.79 13.11 -7.60
C CYS A 126 2.66 12.18 -7.11
N ALA A 127 2.87 11.32 -6.09
CA ALA A 127 1.79 10.43 -5.63
C ALA A 127 0.63 11.19 -4.96
N CYS A 128 0.86 12.42 -4.49
CA CYS A 128 -0.16 13.26 -3.87
C CYS A 128 -1.03 14.04 -4.88
N ALA A 129 -0.61 14.18 -6.15
CA ALA A 129 -1.20 15.16 -7.07
C ALA A 129 -2.47 14.71 -7.82
N CYS A 130 -2.84 13.42 -7.77
CA CYS A 130 -3.88 12.88 -8.66
C CYS A 130 -5.29 12.73 -8.05
N ARG A 131 -5.61 13.32 -6.89
CA ARG A 131 -6.99 13.32 -6.38
C ARG A 131 -7.48 14.72 -5.99
N GLY A 132 -8.07 15.41 -6.95
CA GLY A 132 -9.15 16.39 -6.73
C GLY A 132 -8.85 17.86 -7.10
N GLY A 133 -9.34 18.29 -8.27
CA GLY A 133 -9.64 19.71 -8.57
C GLY A 133 -8.81 20.38 -9.67
N PRO A 134 -9.40 21.26 -10.52
CA PRO A 134 -8.70 21.95 -11.59
C PRO A 134 -8.02 23.21 -11.02
N ALA A 135 -6.82 23.07 -10.45
CA ALA A 135 -5.98 24.23 -10.17
C ALA A 135 -4.51 23.83 -10.07
N GLY A 136 -3.69 24.41 -10.95
CA GLY A 136 -2.25 24.52 -10.75
C GLY A 136 -1.41 23.38 -11.32
N ARG A 137 -0.95 23.55 -12.56
CA ARG A 137 0.33 22.98 -12.99
C ARG A 137 1.41 23.53 -12.08
N GLY A 138 1.88 22.73 -11.12
CA GLY A 138 3.11 22.97 -10.37
C GLY A 138 4.21 22.08 -10.93
N SER A 139 5.14 22.68 -11.66
CA SER A 139 6.37 22.06 -12.14
C SER A 139 7.13 21.37 -11.00
N CYS A 140 7.25 20.04 -11.05
CA CYS A 140 8.29 19.34 -10.31
C CYS A 140 9.62 19.65 -11.02
N SER A 141 10.31 20.68 -10.53
CA SER A 141 11.70 20.90 -10.85
C SER A 141 12.52 19.73 -10.28
N GLU A 142 13.10 18.93 -11.17
CA GLU A 142 14.34 18.20 -10.92
C GLU A 142 15.31 19.12 -10.17
N SER A 143 15.87 18.61 -9.09
CA SER A 143 16.94 19.30 -8.36
C SER A 143 18.02 18.29 -8.03
N LYS A 144 18.90 18.18 -9.03
CA LYS A 144 20.36 18.01 -9.00
C LYS A 144 20.97 16.76 -8.37
#